data_AF-A0A7W1K500-F1
#
_entry.id   AF-A0A7W1K500-F1
#
_cell.length_a   1.000
_cell.length_b   1.000
_cell.length_c   1.000
_cell.angle_alpha   90.00
_cell.angle_beta   90.00
_cell.angle_gamma   90.00
#
_symmetry.space_group_name_H-M   'P 1'
#
loop_
_entity.id
_entity.type
_entity.pdbx_description
1 polymer ?
#
loop_
_entity_poly.entity_id
_entity_poly.type
_entity_poly.pdbx_seq_one_letter_code
_entity_poly.pdbx_strand_id
1 'polypeptide(L)'
;MFAFAPLIGRWMDRAGRRAALLAGCVTSIAGALLAATEANAVVIGVGLVAIGLGWSATFLGATAVISDITAPNERAGARGFTDLLISLTSAAAGLAGGIVLGSAGYRPLGVGLAVLVAGALILVARLREPVRIRV
;
A
#
# COMPACT_ATOMS: atom_id res chain seq x y z
N MET A 1 2.81 -9.01 5.87
CA MET A 1 1.92 -10.07 6.41
C MET A 1 1.17 -10.76 5.28
N PHE A 2 1.51 -12.01 4.95
CA PHE A 2 0.83 -12.80 3.90
C PHE A 2 -0.33 -13.65 4.41
N ALA A 3 -0.54 -13.73 5.73
CA ALA A 3 -1.59 -14.58 6.32
C ALA A 3 -3.01 -14.25 5.81
N PHE A 4 -3.28 -12.97 5.48
CA PHE A 4 -4.58 -12.54 4.95
C PHE A 4 -4.63 -12.49 3.42
N ALA A 5 -3.56 -12.84 2.71
CA ALA A 5 -3.50 -12.76 1.25
C ALA A 5 -4.59 -13.59 0.53
N PRO A 6 -4.99 -14.80 0.97
CA PRO A 6 -6.06 -15.56 0.31
C PRO A 6 -7.44 -14.91 0.48
N LEU A 7 -7.70 -14.33 1.65
CA LEU A 7 -8.95 -13.62 1.96
C LEU A 7 -9.05 -12.32 1.18
N ILE A 8 -7.97 -11.54 1.16
CA ILE A 8 -7.87 -10.29 0.41
C ILE A 8 -7.98 -10.57 -1.10
N GLY A 9 -7.34 -11.62 -1.61
CA GLY A 9 -7.45 -12.05 -3.00
C GLY A 9 -8.89 -12.41 -3.40
N ARG A 10 -9.58 -13.23 -2.60
CA ARG A 10 -11.00 -13.55 -2.84
C ARG A 10 -11.92 -12.33 -2.80
N TRP A 11 -11.62 -11.38 -1.91
CA TRP A 11 -12.37 -10.13 -1.81
C TRP A 11 -12.10 -9.22 -3.01
N MET A 12 -10.85 -9.14 -3.46
CA MET A 12 -10.43 -8.40 -4.65
C MET A 12 -11.11 -8.91 -5.93
N ASP A 13 -11.22 -10.22 -6.09
CA ASP A 13 -11.85 -10.83 -7.27
C ASP A 13 -13.34 -10.45 -7.40
N ARG A 14 -14.00 -10.21 -6.26
CA ARG A 14 -15.42 -9.80 -6.20
C ARG A 14 -15.62 -8.29 -6.22
N ALA A 15 -14.86 -7.53 -5.42
CA ALA A 15 -15.03 -6.09 -5.25
C ALA A 15 -14.33 -5.26 -6.35
N GLY A 16 -13.43 -5.88 -7.11
CA GLY A 16 -12.66 -5.22 -8.14
C GLY A 16 -11.35 -4.61 -7.62
N ARG A 17 -10.39 -4.45 -8.53
CA ARG A 17 -9.02 -4.05 -8.24
C ARG A 17 -8.94 -2.63 -7.66
N ARG A 18 -9.78 -1.72 -8.16
CA ARG A 18 -9.85 -0.33 -7.67
C ARG A 18 -10.37 -0.25 -6.24
N ALA A 19 -11.41 -1.02 -5.89
CA ALA A 19 -11.95 -1.05 -4.54
C ALA A 19 -10.91 -1.51 -3.52
N ALA A 20 -10.08 -2.49 -3.87
CA ALA A 20 -9.01 -2.97 -3.01
C ALA A 20 -7.88 -1.97 -2.81
N LEU A 21 -7.48 -1.26 -3.87
CA LEU A 21 -6.51 -0.17 -3.78
C LEU A 21 -7.02 0.95 -2.87
N LEU A 22 -8.28 1.39 -3.04
CA LEU A 22 -8.89 2.43 -2.23
C LEU A 22 -9.02 2.01 -0.76
N ALA A 23 -9.55 0.81 -0.49
CA ALA A 23 -9.68 0.28 0.86
C ALA A 23 -8.32 0.15 1.55
N GLY A 24 -7.31 -0.33 0.81
CA GLY A 24 -5.95 -0.43 1.33
C GLY A 24 -5.36 0.93 1.70
N CYS A 25 -5.52 1.94 0.84
CA CYS A 25 -5.08 3.31 1.14
C CYS A 25 -5.77 3.89 2.38
N VAL A 26 -7.10 3.78 2.47
CA VAL A 26 -7.86 4.29 3.63
C VAL A 26 -7.43 3.60 4.93
N THR A 27 -7.24 2.27 4.88
CA THR A 27 -6.83 1.48 6.05
C THR A 27 -5.41 1.85 6.50
N SER A 28 -4.49 2.05 5.55
CA SER A 28 -3.13 2.51 5.83
C SER A 28 -3.10 3.93 6.43
N ILE A 29 -3.93 4.86 5.94
CA ILE A 29 -4.04 6.22 6.50
C ILE A 29 -4.56 6.14 7.94
N ALA A 30 -5.63 5.40 8.18
CA ALA A 30 -6.19 5.23 9.52
C ALA A 30 -5.15 4.63 10.48
N GLY A 31 -4.45 3.58 10.06
CA GLY A 31 -3.39 2.95 10.87
C GLY A 31 -2.21 3.89 11.15
N ALA A 32 -1.79 4.68 10.15
CA ALA A 32 -0.73 5.67 10.31
C ALA A 32 -1.10 6.79 11.29
N LEU A 33 -2.33 7.29 11.23
CA LEU A 33 -2.83 8.30 12.15
C LEU A 33 -2.95 7.74 13.58
N LEU A 34 -3.44 6.49 13.74
CA LEU A 34 -3.48 5.83 15.05
C LEU A 34 -2.08 5.67 15.65
N ALA A 35 -1.10 5.22 14.86
CA ALA A 35 0.28 5.11 15.30
C ALA A 35 0.89 6.48 15.66
N ALA A 36 0.53 7.55 14.93
CA ALA A 36 1.00 8.91 15.18
C ALA A 36 0.43 9.55 16.46
N THR A 37 -0.63 8.99 17.05
CA THR A 37 -1.18 9.52 18.31
C THR A 37 -0.26 9.27 19.51
N GLU A 38 0.68 8.31 19.39
CA GLU A 38 1.60 7.90 20.47
C GLU A 38 0.89 7.60 21.81
N ALA A 39 -0.41 7.24 21.78
CA ALA A 39 -1.25 7.21 22.97
C ALA A 39 -0.90 6.06 23.93
N ASN A 40 -0.93 4.81 23.46
CA ASN A 40 -0.51 3.64 24.22
C ASN A 40 -0.07 2.50 23.29
N ALA A 41 0.65 1.51 23.82
CA ALA A 41 1.21 0.40 23.05
C ALA A 41 0.15 -0.40 22.29
N VAL A 42 -1.07 -0.51 22.83
CA VAL A 42 -2.19 -1.21 22.18
C VAL A 42 -2.67 -0.45 20.95
N VAL A 43 -2.86 0.86 21.05
CA VAL A 43 -3.29 1.73 19.93
C VAL A 43 -2.24 1.74 18.82
N ILE A 44 -0.95 1.82 19.19
CA ILE A 44 0.16 1.73 18.24
C ILE A 44 0.16 0.34 17.57
N GLY A 45 -0.01 -0.74 18.34
CA GLY A 45 -0.09 -2.10 17.81
C GLY A 45 -1.25 -2.28 16.82
N VAL A 46 -2.43 -1.78 17.14
CA VAL A 46 -3.60 -1.79 16.23
C VAL A 46 -3.31 -0.97 14.97
N GLY A 47 -2.68 0.20 15.11
CA GLY A 47 -2.26 1.02 13.98
C GLY A 47 -1.29 0.29 13.04
N LEU A 48 -0.27 -0.39 13.59
CA LEU A 48 0.69 -1.18 12.83
C LEU A 48 0.04 -2.36 12.11
N VAL A 49 -0.90 -3.06 12.75
CA VAL A 49 -1.68 -4.13 12.10
C VAL A 49 -2.51 -3.56 10.95
N ALA A 50 -3.18 -2.41 11.15
CA ALA A 50 -3.96 -1.76 10.10
C ALA A 50 -3.09 -1.31 8.91
N ILE A 51 -1.91 -0.74 9.15
CA ILE A 51 -0.93 -0.42 8.10
C ILE A 51 -0.52 -1.69 7.35
N GLY A 52 -0.25 -2.78 8.07
CA GLY A 52 0.09 -4.07 7.46
C GLY A 52 -1.02 -4.63 6.56
N LEU A 53 -2.28 -4.53 6.99
CA LEU A 53 -3.44 -4.93 6.20
C LEU A 53 -3.62 -4.07 4.95
N GLY A 54 -3.49 -2.74 5.10
CA GLY A 54 -3.59 -1.81 3.98
C GLY A 54 -2.48 -1.99 2.96
N TRP A 55 -1.25 -2.26 3.41
CA TRP A 55 -0.12 -2.60 2.53
C TRP A 55 -0.40 -3.87 1.72
N SER A 56 -0.93 -4.93 2.34
CA SER A 56 -1.27 -6.16 1.63
C SER A 56 -2.34 -5.95 0.55
N ALA A 57 -3.39 -5.17 0.84
CA ALA A 57 -4.45 -4.87 -0.13
C ALA A 57 -3.95 -4.01 -1.30
N THR A 58 -3.17 -2.98 -1.02
CA THR A 58 -2.59 -2.11 -2.06
C THR A 58 -1.55 -2.85 -2.92
N PHE A 59 -0.66 -3.62 -2.32
CA PHE A 59 0.38 -4.38 -3.03
C PHE A 59 -0.21 -5.46 -3.94
N LEU A 60 -1.19 -6.23 -3.45
CA LEU A 60 -1.85 -7.26 -4.25
C LEU A 60 -2.70 -6.62 -5.37
N GLY A 61 -3.41 -5.52 -5.06
CA GLY A 61 -4.16 -4.73 -6.03
C GLY A 61 -3.30 -4.18 -7.17
N ALA A 62 -2.17 -3.56 -6.83
CA ALA A 62 -1.24 -3.00 -7.81
C ALA A 62 -0.61 -4.10 -8.67
N THR A 63 -0.18 -5.21 -8.05
CA THR A 63 0.36 -6.37 -8.76
C THR A 63 -0.62 -6.93 -9.77
N ALA A 64 -1.89 -7.07 -9.37
CA ALA A 64 -2.94 -7.53 -10.27
C ALA A 64 -3.08 -6.56 -11.46
N VAL A 65 -3.25 -5.25 -11.19
CA VAL A 65 -3.41 -4.23 -12.25
C VAL A 65 -2.25 -4.29 -13.25
N ILE A 66 -1.00 -4.37 -12.78
CA ILE A 66 0.18 -4.49 -13.65
C ILE A 66 0.11 -5.76 -14.50
N SER A 67 -0.29 -6.89 -13.92
CA SER A 67 -0.45 -8.15 -14.65
C SER A 67 -1.51 -8.09 -15.76
N ASP A 68 -2.58 -7.32 -15.57
CA ASP A 68 -3.67 -7.17 -16.55
C ASP A 68 -3.30 -6.28 -17.73
N ILE A 69 -2.56 -5.21 -17.48
CA ILE A 69 -2.19 -4.24 -18.51
C ILE A 69 -0.92 -4.63 -19.28
N THR A 70 -0.21 -5.67 -18.82
CA THR A 70 1.05 -6.12 -19.44
C THR A 70 0.84 -7.35 -20.31
N ALA A 71 1.36 -7.30 -21.55
CA ALA A 71 1.33 -8.42 -22.48
C ALA A 71 2.15 -9.62 -21.94
N PRO A 72 1.79 -10.88 -22.26
CA PRO A 72 2.43 -12.06 -21.68
C PRO A 72 3.95 -12.11 -21.83
N ASN A 73 4.48 -11.63 -22.95
CA ASN A 73 5.91 -11.53 -23.26
C ASN A 73 6.64 -10.43 -22.47
N GLU A 74 5.93 -9.40 -22.01
CA GLU A 74 6.50 -8.26 -21.28
C GLU A 74 6.33 -8.37 -19.76
N ARG A 75 5.48 -9.29 -19.28
CA ARG A 75 5.14 -9.47 -17.85
C ARG A 75 6.37 -9.64 -16.96
N ALA A 76 7.34 -10.44 -17.39
CA ALA A 76 8.57 -10.66 -16.62
C ALA A 76 9.37 -9.35 -16.47
N GLY A 77 9.50 -8.56 -17.53
CA GLY A 77 10.18 -7.27 -17.52
C GLY A 77 9.44 -6.23 -16.67
N ALA A 78 8.14 -6.08 -16.86
CA ALA A 78 7.32 -5.16 -16.08
C ALA A 78 7.32 -5.48 -14.58
N ARG A 79 7.28 -6.78 -14.24
CA ARG A 79 7.39 -7.24 -12.86
C ARG A 79 8.75 -6.93 -12.26
N GLY A 80 9.84 -7.23 -12.98
CA GLY A 80 11.20 -6.93 -12.54
C GLY A 80 11.43 -5.43 -12.31
N PHE A 81 10.94 -4.58 -13.21
CA PHE A 81 11.01 -3.13 -13.06
C PHE A 81 10.22 -2.63 -11.85
N THR A 82 9.01 -3.17 -11.64
CA THR A 82 8.19 -2.85 -10.47
C THR A 82 8.90 -3.25 -9.18
N ASP A 83 9.47 -4.46 -9.12
CA ASP A 83 10.18 -4.93 -7.93
C ASP A 83 11.48 -4.12 -7.67
N LEU A 84 12.16 -3.64 -8.72
CA LEU A 84 13.28 -2.69 -8.61
C LEU A 84 12.81 -1.37 -7.97
N LEU A 85 11.72 -0.78 -8.47
CA LEU A 85 11.16 0.46 -7.92
C LEU A 85 10.77 0.31 -6.46
N ILE A 86 10.16 -0.81 -6.09
CA ILE A 86 9.78 -1.12 -4.71
C ILE A 86 11.04 -1.20 -3.83
N SER A 87 12.08 -1.90 -4.30
CA SER A 87 13.33 -2.05 -3.56
C SER A 87 14.04 -0.71 -3.35
N LEU A 88 14.14 0.09 -4.41
CA LEU A 88 14.76 1.41 -4.36
C LEU A 88 13.99 2.37 -3.46
N THR A 89 12.66 2.39 -3.57
CA THR A 89 11.80 3.22 -2.72
C THR A 89 11.87 2.78 -1.27
N SER A 90 11.93 1.47 -1.00
CA SER A 90 12.04 0.94 0.36
C SER A 90 13.39 1.31 0.99
N ALA A 91 14.48 1.26 0.22
CA ALA A 91 15.79 1.69 0.69
C ALA A 91 15.81 3.19 1.01
N ALA A 92 15.29 4.03 0.10
CA ALA A 92 15.20 5.47 0.30
C ALA A 92 14.30 5.84 1.49
N ALA A 93 13.13 5.19 1.60
CA ALA A 93 12.19 5.40 2.70
C ALA A 93 12.76 4.91 4.05
N GLY A 94 13.53 3.83 4.07
CA GLY A 94 14.21 3.35 5.26
C GLY A 94 15.26 4.34 5.77
N LEU A 95 16.09 4.88 4.87
CA LEU A 95 17.08 5.92 5.20
C LEU A 95 16.42 7.20 5.69
N ALA A 96 15.46 7.74 4.94
CA ALA A 96 14.72 8.94 5.32
C ALA A 96 13.96 8.73 6.64
N GLY A 97 13.33 7.57 6.80
CA GLY A 97 12.60 7.19 8.00
C GLY A 97 13.49 7.13 9.23
N GLY A 98 14.70 6.57 9.12
CA GLY A 98 15.67 6.54 10.22
C GLY A 98 16.11 7.94 10.66
N ILE A 99 16.39 8.85 9.71
CA ILE A 99 16.78 10.23 10.00
C ILE A 99 15.62 10.99 10.68
N VAL A 100 14.40 10.86 10.16
CA VAL A 100 13.23 11.52 10.74
C VAL A 100 12.93 10.96 12.13
N LEU A 101 13.03 9.64 12.33
CA LEU A 101 12.85 9.03 13.65
C LEU A 101 13.84 9.59 14.67
N GLY A 102 15.12 9.67 14.30
CA GLY A 102 16.19 10.13 15.19
C GLY A 102 16.14 11.63 15.51
N SER A 103 15.52 12.45 14.65
CA SER A 103 15.48 13.92 14.83
C SER A 103 14.15 14.45 15.33
N ALA A 104 13.02 13.86 14.91
CA ALA A 104 11.69 14.42 15.09
C ALA A 104 10.66 13.42 15.67
N GLY A 105 11.04 12.17 15.91
CA GLY A 105 10.21 11.16 16.58
C GLY A 105 9.20 10.45 15.68
N TYR A 106 8.23 9.75 16.30
CA TYR A 106 7.27 8.87 15.60
C TYR A 106 6.12 9.62 14.94
N ARG A 107 5.63 10.71 15.56
CA ARG A 107 4.54 11.53 15.04
C ARG A 107 4.75 12.03 13.59
N PRO A 108 5.88 12.65 13.20
CA PRO A 108 6.08 13.10 11.81
C PRO A 108 6.20 11.94 10.82
N LEU A 109 6.66 10.76 11.25
CA LEU A 109 6.66 9.57 10.38
C LEU A 109 5.24 9.11 10.05
N GLY A 110 4.37 9.02 11.07
CA GLY A 110 2.98 8.61 10.86
C GLY A 110 2.20 9.62 10.02
N VAL A 111 2.38 10.92 10.26
CA VAL A 111 1.76 11.98 9.44
C VAL A 111 2.31 11.98 8.02
N GLY A 112 3.63 11.87 7.85
CA GLY A 112 4.27 11.81 6.52
C GLY A 112 3.77 10.63 5.69
N LEU A 113 3.66 9.45 6.31
CA LEU A 113 3.07 8.27 5.69
C LEU A 113 1.61 8.52 5.28
N ALA A 114 0.79 9.10 6.16
CA ALA A 114 -0.60 9.41 5.85
C ALA A 114 -0.74 10.37 4.65
N VAL A 115 0.12 11.39 4.55
CA VAL A 115 0.15 12.34 3.43
C VAL A 115 0.53 11.64 2.12
N LEU A 116 1.58 10.81 2.12
CA LEU A 116 2.00 10.06 0.93
C LEU A 116 0.90 9.12 0.44
N VAL A 117 0.26 8.39 1.35
CA VAL A 117 -0.84 7.47 1.02
C VAL A 117 -2.09 8.23 0.58
N ALA A 118 -2.36 9.42 1.11
CA ALA A 118 -3.44 10.28 0.65
C ALA A 118 -3.23 10.75 -0.80
N GLY A 119 -1.98 11.07 -1.18
CA GLY A 119 -1.64 11.36 -2.57
C GLY A 119 -1.93 10.16 -3.49
N ALA A 120 -1.52 8.95 -3.08
CA ALA A 120 -1.83 7.73 -3.81
C ALA A 120 -3.35 7.47 -3.88
N LEU A 121 -4.10 7.71 -2.80
CA LEU A 121 -5.56 7.57 -2.75
C LEU A 121 -6.23 8.48 -3.79
N ILE A 122 -5.80 9.74 -3.90
CA ILE A 122 -6.33 10.69 -4.89
C ILE A 122 -6.03 10.21 -6.31
N LEU A 123 -4.81 9.74 -6.58
CA LEU A 123 -4.44 9.21 -7.88
C LEU A 123 -5.29 7.99 -8.26
N VAL A 124 -5.43 7.03 -7.35
CA VAL A 124 -6.26 5.83 -7.56
C VAL A 124 -7.74 6.18 -7.72
N ALA A 125 -8.24 7.18 -6.98
CA ALA A 125 -9.60 7.66 -7.13
C ALA A 125 -9.84 8.27 -8.51
N ARG A 126 -8.81 8.82 -9.17
CA ARG A 126 -8.90 9.35 -10.54
C ARG A 126 -8.75 8.29 -11.63
N LEU A 127 -8.22 7.11 -11.32
CA LEU A 127 -8.17 6.01 -12.27
C LEU A 127 -9.59 5.53 -12.59
N ARG A 128 -9.92 5.46 -13.89
CA ARG A 128 -11.10 4.73 -14.37
C ARG A 128 -10.80 3.24 -14.27
N GLU A 129 -11.80 2.42 -13.92
CA GLU A 129 -11.60 0.98 -13.73
C GLU A 129 -10.86 0.38 -14.93
N PRO A 130 -9.76 -0.38 -14.71
CA PRO A 130 -9.13 -1.09 -15.81
C PRO A 130 -10.18 -2.05 -16.36
N VAL A 131 -10.54 -1.85 -17.62
CA VAL A 131 -11.47 -2.69 -18.38
C VAL A 131 -11.09 -4.13 -18.12
N ARG A 132 -12.01 -4.94 -17.57
CA ARG A 132 -11.84 -6.39 -17.45
C ARG A 132 -11.59 -6.92 -18.86
N ILE A 133 -10.33 -7.20 -19.20
CA ILE A 133 -10.03 -8.05 -20.35
C ILE A 133 -10.46 -9.45 -19.91
N ARG A 134 -11.70 -9.83 -20.25
CA ARG A 134 -12.10 -11.23 -20.27
C ARG A 134 -11.20 -11.91 -21.31
N VAL A 135 -10.21 -12.64 -20.83
CA VAL A 135 -9.59 -13.72 -21.60
C VAL A 135 -10.38 -14.98 -21.31
#